data_AF-A0A0A9A8R8-F1
#
_entry.id   AF-A0A0A9A8R8-F1
#
_cell.length_a   1.000
_cell.length_b   1.000
_cell.length_c   1.000
_cell.angle_alpha   90.00
_cell.angle_beta   90.00
_cell.angle_gamma   90.00
#
_symmetry.space_group_name_H-M   'P 1'
#
loop_
_entity.id
_entity.type
_entity.pdbx_description
1 polymer ?
#
loop_
_entity_poly.entity_id
_entity_poly.type
_entity_poly.pdbx_seq_one_letter_code
_entity_poly.pdbx_strand_id
1 'polypeptide(L)'
;MLWREHLGQAAAQAAGDELLYPERLSCMNQLNKAAQQHWNMYSSDTVQGNLPGHLMTYPVDISRQGELREAVAFFPDTKAWVFGSNSSNLPPILTT
;
A
#
# COMPACT_ATOMS: atom_id res chain seq x y z
N MET A 1 4.95 18.57 -0.41
CA MET A 1 5.46 18.39 0.97
C MET A 1 5.10 17.03 1.55
N LEU A 2 3.83 16.60 1.52
CA LEU A 2 3.41 15.27 2.01
C LEU A 2 3.94 14.09 1.17
N TRP A 3 3.79 14.15 -0.16
CA TRP A 3 4.26 13.09 -1.06
C TRP A 3 5.73 12.73 -0.88
N ARG A 4 6.59 13.72 -0.67
CA ARG A 4 8.03 13.51 -0.47
C ARG A 4 8.35 12.80 0.84
N GLU A 5 7.57 13.05 1.88
CA GLU A 5 7.71 12.37 3.16
C GLU A 5 7.32 10.89 3.04
N HIS A 6 6.16 10.60 2.46
CA HIS A 6 5.68 9.22 2.35
C HIS A 6 6.37 8.40 1.26
N LEU A 7 6.68 8.97 0.09
CA LEU A 7 7.44 8.26 -0.95
C LEU A 7 8.91 8.07 -0.57
N GLY A 8 9.43 8.90 0.33
CA GLY A 8 10.86 9.00 0.55
C GLY A 8 11.55 9.89 -0.48
N GLN A 9 12.75 10.35 -0.12
CA GLN A 9 13.48 11.34 -0.92
C GLN A 9 13.83 10.82 -2.32
N ALA A 10 14.29 9.57 -2.42
CA ALA A 10 14.71 8.98 -3.69
C ALA A 10 13.54 8.81 -4.68
N ALA A 11 12.43 8.22 -4.25
CA ALA A 11 11.27 8.00 -5.11
C ALA A 11 10.57 9.32 -5.46
N ALA A 12 10.49 10.27 -4.52
CA ALA A 12 9.93 11.59 -4.81
C ALA A 12 10.80 12.39 -5.79
N GLN A 13 12.13 12.28 -5.71
CA GLN A 13 13.02 12.89 -6.68
C GLN A 13 12.92 12.22 -8.06
N ALA A 14 12.77 10.90 -8.11
CA ALA A 14 12.54 10.18 -9.37
C ALA A 14 11.22 10.58 -10.04
N ALA A 15 10.16 10.81 -9.26
CA ALA A 15 8.88 11.30 -9.74
C ALA A 15 8.95 12.77 -10.20
N GLY A 16 9.75 13.60 -9.53
CA GLY A 16 9.99 14.98 -9.95
C GLY A 16 8.69 15.77 -10.12
N ASP A 17 8.55 16.43 -11.28
CA ASP A 17 7.39 17.27 -11.61
C ASP A 17 6.11 16.47 -11.85
N GLU A 18 6.18 15.13 -12.02
CA GLU A 18 4.98 14.31 -12.16
C GLU A 18 4.09 14.39 -10.91
N LEU A 19 4.68 14.61 -9.73
CA LEU A 19 3.92 14.79 -8.48
C LEU A 19 3.06 16.06 -8.47
N LEU A 20 3.28 17.00 -9.40
CA LEU A 20 2.44 18.18 -9.59
C LEU A 20 1.16 17.85 -10.39
N TYR A 21 1.12 16.69 -11.06
CA TYR A 21 0.04 16.25 -11.94
C TYR A 21 -0.42 14.82 -11.56
N PRO A 22 -1.02 14.64 -10.36
CA PRO A 22 -1.42 13.33 -9.84
C PRO A 22 -2.48 12.62 -10.68
N GLU A 23 -3.21 13.34 -11.52
CA GLU A 23 -4.18 12.79 -12.46
C GLU A 23 -3.55 12.02 -13.63
N ARG A 24 -2.24 12.20 -13.85
CA ARG A 24 -1.54 11.54 -14.95
C ARG A 24 -1.25 10.09 -14.62
N LEU A 25 -1.48 9.23 -15.61
CA LEU A 25 -1.13 7.81 -15.53
C LEU A 25 0.37 7.59 -15.26
N SER A 26 1.24 8.43 -15.82
CA SER A 26 2.69 8.40 -15.57
C SER A 26 3.04 8.65 -14.11
N CYS A 27 2.38 9.62 -13.47
CA CYS A 27 2.53 9.90 -12.04
C CYS A 27 2.08 8.68 -11.23
N MET A 28 0.85 8.21 -11.44
CA MET A 28 0.30 7.07 -10.70
C MET A 28 1.11 5.78 -10.88
N ASN A 29 1.65 5.52 -12.07
CA ASN A 29 2.52 4.37 -12.30
C ASN A 29 3.82 4.43 -11.48
N GLN A 30 4.43 5.61 -11.35
CA GLN A 30 5.65 5.77 -10.54
C GLN A 30 5.37 5.62 -9.05
N LEU A 31 4.26 6.18 -8.59
CA LEU A 31 3.78 6.04 -7.22
C LEU A 31 3.49 4.59 -6.85
N ASN A 32 2.71 3.88 -7.68
CA ASN A 32 2.40 2.48 -7.46
C ASN A 32 3.66 1.60 -7.47
N LYS A 33 4.62 1.90 -8.35
CA LYS A 33 5.90 1.20 -8.38
C LYS A 33 6.69 1.38 -7.08
N ALA A 34 6.79 2.62 -6.58
CA ALA A 34 7.48 2.89 -5.32
C ALA A 34 6.75 2.22 -4.13
N ALA A 35 5.43 2.33 -4.07
CA ALA A 35 4.61 1.73 -3.03
C ALA A 35 4.72 0.20 -3.00
N GLN A 36 4.80 -0.45 -4.17
CA GLN A 36 5.02 -1.88 -4.26
C GLN A 36 6.42 -2.29 -3.78
N GLN A 37 7.44 -1.51 -4.11
CA GLN A 37 8.81 -1.75 -3.63
C GLN A 37 8.90 -1.65 -2.11
N HIS A 38 8.29 -0.62 -1.52
CA HIS A 38 8.24 -0.47 -0.07
C HIS A 38 7.47 -1.61 0.61
N TRP A 39 6.33 -2.03 0.04
CA TRP A 39 5.59 -3.18 0.53
C TRP A 39 6.46 -4.44 0.55
N ASN A 40 7.15 -4.74 -0.55
CA ASN A 40 8.00 -5.93 -0.66
C ASN A 40 9.15 -5.91 0.37
N MET A 41 9.72 -4.75 0.67
CA MET A 41 10.74 -4.61 1.70
C MET A 41 10.17 -4.78 3.11
N TYR A 42 8.97 -4.25 3.36
CA TYR A 42 8.29 -4.33 4.66
C TYR A 42 7.80 -5.75 4.98
N SER A 43 7.23 -6.43 3.99
CA SER A 43 6.70 -7.80 4.14
C SER A 43 7.77 -8.88 3.95
N SER A 44 9.04 -8.51 3.84
CA SER A 44 10.15 -9.46 3.68
C SER A 44 10.49 -10.13 5.01
N ASP A 45 10.69 -11.45 5.00
CA ASP A 45 11.17 -12.22 6.17
C ASP A 45 12.57 -11.78 6.63
N THR A 46 13.29 -11.06 5.78
CA THR A 46 14.64 -10.54 6.07
C THR A 46 14.64 -9.02 6.13
N VAL A 47 15.28 -8.46 7.16
CA VAL A 47 15.43 -7.01 7.31
C VAL A 47 16.49 -6.50 6.34
N GLN A 48 16.06 -5.78 5.31
CA GLN A 48 16.93 -5.22 4.27
C GLN A 48 17.46 -3.81 4.61
N GLY A 49 17.32 -3.39 5.88
CA GLY A 49 17.64 -2.06 6.37
C GLY A 49 16.40 -1.18 6.56
N ASN A 50 16.60 0.13 6.69
CA ASN A 50 15.51 1.08 6.84
C ASN A 50 14.70 1.18 5.55
N LEU A 51 13.38 1.29 5.68
CA LEU A 51 12.51 1.56 4.55
C LEU A 51 12.81 2.95 3.97
N PRO A 52 12.93 3.08 2.64
CA PRO A 52 13.25 4.36 2.02
C PRO A 52 12.07 5.33 2.02
N GLY A 53 10.84 4.84 2.23
CA GLY A 53 9.61 5.61 2.36
C GLY A 53 8.52 4.82 3.11
N HIS A 54 7.42 5.47 3.43
CA HIS A 54 6.30 4.93 4.22
C HIS A 54 5.05 4.62 3.39
N LEU A 55 4.97 5.07 2.13
CA LEU A 55 3.86 4.74 1.24
C LEU A 55 3.99 3.30 0.79
N MET A 56 2.96 2.49 1.01
CA MET A 56 2.92 1.08 0.61
C MET A 56 1.62 0.75 -0.12
N THR A 57 1.68 -0.21 -1.02
CA THR A 57 0.47 -0.77 -1.63
C THR A 57 -0.31 -1.50 -0.55
N TYR A 58 -1.61 -1.23 -0.45
CA TYR A 58 -2.48 -2.00 0.45
C TYR A 58 -2.54 -3.45 -0.05
N PRO A 59 -2.42 -4.47 0.83
CA PRO A 59 -2.12 -5.83 0.39
C PRO A 59 -3.34 -6.62 -0.09
N VAL A 60 -4.03 -6.05 -1.07
CA VAL A 60 -5.17 -6.62 -1.78
C VAL A 60 -4.90 -6.56 -3.27
N ASP A 61 -5.46 -7.50 -4.01
CA ASP A 61 -5.44 -7.52 -5.46
C ASP A 61 -6.85 -7.29 -6.02
N ILE A 62 -6.94 -6.84 -7.27
CA ILE A 62 -8.21 -6.57 -7.94
C ILE A 62 -8.26 -7.40 -9.21
N SER A 63 -9.28 -8.27 -9.31
CA SER A 63 -9.50 -9.09 -10.49
C SER A 63 -9.84 -8.24 -11.72
N ARG A 64 -9.72 -8.81 -12.92
CA ARG A 64 -10.15 -8.14 -14.16
C ARG A 64 -11.65 -7.77 -14.14
N GLN A 65 -12.43 -8.41 -13.29
CA GLN A 65 -13.86 -8.19 -13.10
C GLN A 65 -14.16 -7.17 -11.98
N GLY A 66 -13.13 -6.63 -11.31
CA GLY A 66 -13.29 -5.67 -10.22
C GLY A 66 -13.52 -6.30 -8.85
N GLU A 67 -13.32 -7.60 -8.70
CA GLU A 67 -13.45 -8.30 -7.41
C GLU A 67 -12.17 -8.15 -6.60
N LEU A 68 -12.30 -7.83 -5.31
CA LEU A 68 -11.19 -7.84 -4.38
C LEU A 68 -10.71 -9.29 -4.13
N ARG A 69 -9.40 -9.48 -4.18
CA ARG A 69 -8.71 -10.74 -3.86
C ARG A 69 -7.64 -10.52 -2.80
N GLU A 70 -7.44 -11.52 -1.96
CA GLU A 70 -6.36 -11.50 -0.98
C GLU A 70 -5.02 -11.63 -1.71
N ALA A 71 -4.19 -10.59 -1.66
CA ALA A 71 -2.80 -10.71 -2.11
C ALA A 71 -1.97 -11.48 -1.05
N VAL A 72 -2.31 -11.27 0.23
CA VAL A 72 -1.84 -12.04 1.38
C VAL A 72 -3.01 -12.27 2.34
N ALA A 73 -3.00 -13.37 3.08
CA ALA A 73 -4.09 -13.71 4.01
C ALA A 73 -4.06 -12.85 5.30
N PHE A 74 -2.88 -12.63 5.86
CA PHE A 74 -2.69 -11.93 7.14
C PHE A 74 -1.74 -10.74 6.99
N PHE A 75 -1.92 -9.71 7.82
CA PHE A 75 -0.89 -8.67 7.92
C PHE A 75 0.41 -9.25 8.48
N PRO A 76 1.59 -8.79 8.01
CA PRO A 76 2.88 -9.19 8.56
C PRO A 76 2.88 -9.10 10.09
N ASP A 77 3.49 -10.09 10.74
CA ASP A 77 3.59 -10.22 12.20
C ASP A 77 2.25 -10.39 12.97
N THR A 78 1.14 -10.64 12.26
CA THR A 78 -0.17 -10.83 12.89
C THR A 78 -0.87 -12.12 12.44
N LYS A 79 -1.98 -12.44 13.11
CA LYS A 79 -3.00 -13.41 12.64
C LYS A 79 -4.30 -12.72 12.22
N ALA A 80 -4.23 -11.41 11.94
CA ALA A 80 -5.38 -10.62 11.55
C ALA A 80 -5.56 -10.70 10.03
N TRP A 81 -6.76 -11.10 9.60
CA TRP A 81 -7.11 -11.20 8.18
C TRP A 81 -7.09 -9.83 7.51
N VAL A 82 -6.46 -9.73 6.33
CA VAL A 82 -6.44 -8.47 5.56
C VAL A 82 -7.85 -8.05 5.16
N PHE A 83 -8.70 -9.00 4.79
CA PHE A 83 -10.09 -8.76 4.41
C PHE A 83 -11.01 -8.53 5.61
N GLY A 84 -10.46 -8.62 6.82
CA GLY A 84 -11.22 -8.59 8.05
C GLY A 84 -12.16 -9.79 8.18
N SER A 85 -13.11 -9.66 9.09
CA SER A 85 -14.12 -10.67 9.35
C SER A 85 -15.38 -9.98 9.87
N ASN A 86 -16.54 -10.34 9.33
CA ASN A 86 -17.80 -9.83 9.85
C ASN A 86 -18.07 -10.42 11.24
N SER A 87 -18.38 -9.55 12.20
CA SER A 87 -18.74 -9.97 13.55
C SER A 87 -20.22 -10.35 13.60
N SER A 88 -20.52 -11.55 14.10
CA SER A 88 -21.89 -11.95 14.43
C SER A 88 -22.40 -11.32 15.73
N ASN A 89 -21.50 -10.74 16.53
CA ASN A 89 -21.81 -10.23 17.87
C ASN A 89 -21.93 -8.70 17.94
N LEU A 90 -21.34 -7.98 16.98
CA LEU A 90 -21.35 -6.52 16.94
C LEU A 90 -22.32 -6.05 15.86
N PRO A 91 -23.37 -5.27 16.22
CA PRO A 91 -24.28 -4.72 15.23
C PRO A 91 -23.59 -3.66 14.36
N PRO A 92 -23.96 -3.52 13.07
CA PRO A 92 -23.33 -2.57 12.15
C PRO A 92 -23.30 -1.12 12.65
N ILE A 93 -24.30 -0.68 13.42
CA ILE A 93 -24.36 0.67 13.99
C ILE A 93 -23.16 1.05 14.86
N LEU A 94 -22.38 0.06 15.32
CA LEU A 94 -21.17 0.29 16.12
C LEU A 94 -19.88 0.26 15.28
N THR A 95 -19.95 -0.19 14.02
CA THR A 95 -18.76 -0.48 13.19
C THR A 95 -18.77 0.21 11.82
N THR A 96 -19.85 0.92 11.47
CA THR A 96 -19.99 1.71 10.23
C THR A 96 -20.32 3.15 10.57
#